data_AF-A0A2X1AIF3-F1
#
_entry.id   AF-A0A2X1AIF3-F1
#
_cell.length_a   1.000
_cell.length_b   1.000
_cell.length_c   1.000
_cell.angle_alpha   90.00
_cell.angle_beta   90.00
_cell.angle_gamma   90.00
#
_symmetry.space_group_name_H-M   'P 1'
#
loop_
_entity.id
_entity.type
_entity.pdbx_description
1 polymer ?
#
loop_
_entity_poly.entity_id
_entity_poly.type
_entity_poly.pdbx_seq_one_letter_code
_entity_poly.pdbx_strand_id
1 'polypeptide(L)'
;MAERYGPDFAGRAQPAAYGETTTINGVAVRFAPAGHVLGSAQAVIERDGLIMVVSGDYKRRRDPTCLPFEPVRCHVFISEATFGLPVFVHPSDVEEIARLVHSLAQFPERAHLVGAYALGKAQRVIRLLREAGWDRTIHVHGALERLNRLYQNEGIDLGSLAPATGLKAGALGGEVVIAPPSAIQDRWARRFADPVTAFASGWMGVKARARQRGVELPLVISDHADWPELIQTFEELAPEEIWITHGREEGLLRWAELKGVKARALRLVGYDEDDEETLGEPAMA
;
A
#
# COMPACT_ATOMS: atom_id res chain seq x y z
N MET A 1 -3.19 10.27 10.42
CA MET A 1 -2.91 11.60 9.83
C MET A 1 -1.82 12.36 10.56
N ALA A 2 -1.96 12.68 11.86
CA ALA A 2 -0.99 13.48 12.59
C ALA A 2 0.45 12.92 12.59
N GLU A 3 0.61 11.59 12.62
CA GLU A 3 1.93 10.95 12.52
C GLU A 3 2.65 11.24 11.19
N ARG A 4 1.90 11.46 10.09
CA ARG A 4 2.47 11.75 8.76
C ARG A 4 2.63 13.24 8.48
N TYR A 5 1.61 14.02 8.82
CA TYR A 5 1.50 15.42 8.41
C TYR A 5 1.74 16.42 9.56
N GLY A 6 1.98 15.92 10.78
CA GLY A 6 2.10 16.73 11.98
C GLY A 6 0.74 16.97 12.67
N PRO A 7 0.75 17.47 13.92
CA PRO A 7 -0.48 17.68 14.70
C PRO A 7 -1.44 18.67 14.04
N ASP A 8 -0.91 19.64 13.29
CA ASP A 8 -1.67 20.71 12.63
C ASP A 8 -2.08 20.36 11.19
N PHE A 9 -2.21 19.07 10.86
CA PHE A 9 -2.56 18.61 9.51
C PHE A 9 -3.92 19.13 8.99
N ALA A 10 -4.77 19.64 9.88
CA ALA A 10 -6.04 20.26 9.55
C ALA A 10 -6.38 21.35 10.57
N GLY A 11 -7.07 22.42 10.15
CA GLY A 11 -7.55 23.47 11.07
C GLY A 11 -8.62 22.99 12.06
N ARG A 12 -9.36 21.93 11.71
CA ARG A 12 -10.27 21.21 12.59
C ARG A 12 -10.31 19.74 12.18
N ALA A 13 -10.31 18.84 13.16
CA ALA A 13 -10.50 17.42 12.95
C ALA A 13 -11.68 16.90 13.79
N GLN A 14 -12.44 15.97 13.23
CA GLN A 14 -13.47 15.21 13.93
C GLN A 14 -13.23 13.73 13.61
N PRO A 15 -12.92 12.87 14.59
CA PRO A 15 -12.87 11.44 14.36
C PRO A 15 -14.27 10.92 14.06
N ALA A 16 -14.37 9.91 13.19
CA ALA A 16 -15.61 9.21 12.88
C ALA A 16 -15.32 7.71 12.83
N ALA A 17 -16.13 6.91 13.51
CA ALA A 17 -16.00 5.45 13.43
C ALA A 17 -16.52 4.94 12.07
N TYR A 18 -16.03 3.78 11.64
CA TYR A 18 -16.60 3.12 10.47
C TYR A 18 -18.08 2.84 10.67
N GLY A 19 -18.88 3.09 9.62
CA GLY A 19 -20.33 2.95 9.65
C GLY A 19 -21.08 4.09 10.35
N GLU A 20 -20.41 4.96 11.11
CA GLU A 20 -21.03 6.12 11.75
C GLU A 20 -21.34 7.20 10.71
N THR A 21 -22.59 7.65 10.68
CA THR A 21 -23.05 8.69 9.76
C THR A 21 -22.99 10.07 10.43
N THR A 22 -22.25 10.99 9.82
CA THR A 22 -22.26 12.42 10.16
C THR A 22 -22.95 13.21 9.05
N THR A 23 -23.79 14.18 9.41
CA THR A 23 -24.40 15.09 8.43
C THR A 23 -23.59 16.37 8.29
N ILE A 24 -23.19 16.71 7.07
CA ILE A 24 -22.45 17.94 6.73
C ILE A 24 -23.27 18.70 5.68
N ASN A 25 -23.80 19.87 6.02
CA ASN A 25 -24.59 20.72 5.10
C ASN A 25 -25.73 19.98 4.39
N GLY A 26 -26.41 19.06 5.09
CA GLY A 26 -27.50 18.25 4.54
C GLY A 26 -27.05 17.02 3.73
N VAL A 27 -25.76 16.71 3.72
CA VAL A 27 -25.19 15.51 3.10
C VAL A 27 -24.82 14.51 4.17
N ALA A 28 -25.28 13.27 4.07
CA ALA A 28 -24.85 12.19 4.95
C ALA A 28 -23.49 11.66 4.49
N VAL A 29 -22.53 11.61 5.41
CA VAL A 29 -21.18 11.09 5.17
C VAL A 29 -20.89 10.01 6.20
N ARG A 30 -20.46 8.84 5.73
CA ARG A 30 -19.93 7.77 6.58
C ARG A 30 -18.69 7.17 5.95
N PHE A 31 -17.90 6.47 6.75
CA PHE A 31 -16.71 5.77 6.28
C PHE A 31 -16.94 4.25 6.28
N ALA A 32 -16.46 3.57 5.24
CA ALA A 32 -16.37 2.11 5.18
C ALA A 32 -14.90 1.70 5.02
N PRO A 33 -14.46 0.54 5.55
CA PRO A 33 -13.09 0.08 5.38
C PRO A 33 -12.65 -0.04 3.90
N ALA A 34 -11.46 0.47 3.56
CA ALA A 34 -10.89 0.38 2.20
C ALA A 34 -9.89 -0.79 2.02
N GLY A 35 -9.46 -1.45 3.10
CA GLY A 35 -8.49 -2.55 2.98
C GLY A 35 -7.06 -2.15 2.61
N HIS A 36 -6.77 -0.86 2.38
CA HIS A 36 -5.47 -0.40 1.92
C HIS A 36 -4.41 -0.39 3.02
N VAL A 37 -4.65 0.34 4.12
CA VAL A 37 -3.74 0.45 5.28
C VAL A 37 -4.56 0.65 6.57
N LEU A 38 -3.88 0.67 7.72
CA LEU A 38 -4.53 0.95 9.00
C LEU A 38 -5.24 2.31 8.97
N GLY A 39 -6.55 2.29 9.19
CA GLY A 39 -7.40 3.49 9.13
C GLY A 39 -7.79 3.95 7.72
N SER A 40 -7.46 3.22 6.65
CA SER A 40 -7.90 3.57 5.30
C SER A 40 -9.40 3.37 5.13
N ALA A 41 -10.07 4.36 4.53
CA ALA A 41 -11.51 4.43 4.45
C ALA A 41 -11.99 4.82 3.05
N GLN A 42 -13.07 4.20 2.62
CA GLN A 42 -13.94 4.68 1.56
C GLN A 42 -14.86 5.75 2.15
N ALA A 43 -15.03 6.88 1.46
CA ALA A 43 -16.01 7.89 1.83
C ALA A 43 -17.34 7.60 1.13
N VAL A 44 -18.37 7.28 1.90
CA VAL A 44 -19.73 7.06 1.41
C VAL A 44 -20.52 8.34 1.62
N ILE A 45 -21.01 8.91 0.52
CA ILE A 45 -21.68 10.20 0.47
C ILE A 45 -23.10 9.97 -0.04
N GLU A 46 -24.09 10.32 0.77
CA GLU A 46 -25.50 10.15 0.45
C GLU A 46 -26.27 11.46 0.55
N ARG A 47 -27.09 11.72 -0.47
CA ARG A 47 -28.01 12.86 -0.52
C ARG A 47 -29.19 12.57 -1.42
N ASP A 48 -30.40 12.83 -0.94
CA ASP A 48 -31.65 12.73 -1.73
C ASP A 48 -31.80 11.37 -2.46
N GLY A 49 -31.34 10.29 -1.82
CA GLY A 49 -31.35 8.92 -2.37
C GLY A 49 -30.16 8.56 -3.28
N LEU A 50 -29.37 9.54 -3.72
CA LEU A 50 -28.12 9.30 -4.46
C LEU A 50 -27.00 8.90 -3.50
N ILE A 51 -26.31 7.81 -3.80
CA ILE A 51 -25.16 7.29 -3.05
C ILE A 51 -23.95 7.29 -3.97
N MET A 52 -22.92 8.04 -3.58
CA MET A 52 -21.61 8.06 -4.23
C MET A 52 -20.57 7.54 -3.26
N VAL A 53 -19.66 6.70 -3.74
CA VAL A 53 -18.57 6.15 -2.92
C VAL A 53 -17.24 6.54 -3.54
N VAL A 54 -16.41 7.23 -2.77
CA VAL A 54 -15.01 7.48 -3.11
C VAL A 54 -14.17 6.39 -2.46
N SER A 55 -13.51 5.56 -3.26
CA SER A 55 -12.75 4.43 -2.75
C SER A 55 -11.53 4.86 -1.92
N GLY A 56 -10.88 5.95 -2.35
CA GLY A 56 -9.47 6.17 -2.03
C GLY A 56 -8.60 5.06 -2.62
N ASP A 57 -7.38 4.92 -2.13
CA ASP A 57 -6.59 3.71 -2.39
C ASP A 57 -7.25 2.53 -1.66
N TYR A 58 -7.34 1.39 -2.33
CA TYR A 58 -7.99 0.21 -1.76
C TYR A 58 -7.35 -1.08 -2.26
N LYS A 59 -7.46 -2.16 -1.49
CA LYS A 59 -7.16 -3.51 -1.97
C LYS A 59 -8.16 -4.50 -1.43
N ARG A 60 -8.43 -5.55 -2.22
CA ARG A 60 -9.38 -6.60 -1.85
C ARG A 60 -8.73 -7.76 -1.11
N ARG A 61 -7.46 -8.05 -1.39
CA ARG A 61 -6.69 -9.09 -0.70
C ARG A 61 -6.66 -8.86 0.81
N ARG A 62 -6.71 -9.97 1.57
CA ARG A 62 -6.53 -9.95 3.03
C ARG A 62 -5.22 -9.24 3.40
N ASP A 63 -5.31 -8.35 4.37
CA ASP A 63 -4.16 -7.74 5.03
C ASP A 63 -4.27 -7.96 6.54
N PRO A 64 -3.27 -8.57 7.19
CA PRO A 64 -3.27 -8.75 8.64
C PRO A 64 -3.05 -7.46 9.45
N THR A 65 -2.92 -6.30 8.81
CA THR A 65 -2.64 -5.01 9.45
C THR A 65 -3.77 -3.99 9.37
N CYS A 66 -4.87 -4.30 8.68
CA CYS A 66 -6.03 -3.42 8.60
C CYS A 66 -7.32 -4.22 8.40
N LEU A 67 -8.47 -3.54 8.53
CA LEU A 67 -9.77 -4.14 8.22
C LEU A 67 -9.86 -4.45 6.72
N PRO A 68 -10.55 -5.53 6.31
CA PRO A 68 -10.73 -5.87 4.91
C PRO A 68 -11.57 -4.82 4.19
N PHE A 69 -11.41 -4.69 2.87
CA PHE A 69 -12.29 -3.86 2.04
C PHE A 69 -13.75 -4.28 2.21
N GLU A 70 -14.62 -3.31 2.47
CA GLU A 70 -16.06 -3.50 2.62
C GLU A 70 -16.79 -3.07 1.33
N PRO A 71 -17.41 -3.99 0.57
CA PRO A 71 -18.17 -3.62 -0.62
C PRO A 71 -19.38 -2.76 -0.27
N VAL A 72 -19.46 -1.55 -0.83
CA VAL A 72 -20.59 -0.63 -0.64
C VAL A 72 -21.33 -0.41 -1.96
N ARG A 73 -22.56 -0.93 -2.07
CA ARG A 73 -23.44 -0.66 -3.21
C ARG A 73 -23.69 0.84 -3.33
N CYS A 74 -23.59 1.35 -4.54
CA CYS A 74 -23.68 2.78 -4.82
C CYS A 74 -24.14 3.03 -6.26
N HIS A 75 -24.57 4.26 -6.53
CA HIS A 75 -24.95 4.69 -7.88
C HIS A 75 -23.72 5.13 -8.66
N VAL A 76 -22.78 5.82 -7.99
CA VAL A 76 -21.50 6.22 -8.57
C VAL A 76 -20.36 5.68 -7.70
N PHE A 77 -19.46 4.91 -8.32
CA PHE A 77 -18.22 4.47 -7.68
C PHE A 77 -17.04 5.25 -8.26
N ILE A 78 -16.32 5.97 -7.40
CA ILE A 78 -15.10 6.70 -7.77
C ILE A 78 -13.91 5.86 -7.32
N SER A 79 -13.18 5.29 -8.28
CA SER A 79 -12.13 4.28 -8.08
C SER A 79 -10.75 4.83 -8.37
N GLU A 80 -9.74 4.40 -7.60
CA GLU A 80 -8.33 4.45 -8.01
C GLU A 80 -8.06 3.57 -9.25
N ALA A 81 -6.93 3.80 -9.90
CA ALA A 81 -6.47 3.09 -11.09
C ALA A 81 -4.95 2.85 -11.10
N THR A 82 -4.30 2.76 -9.92
CA THR A 82 -2.84 2.57 -9.80
C THR A 82 -2.37 1.38 -10.65
N PHE A 83 -3.15 0.29 -10.66
CA PHE A 83 -2.93 -0.89 -11.51
C PHE A 83 -4.04 -1.12 -12.53
N GLY A 84 -4.58 -0.04 -13.11
CA GLY A 84 -5.71 -0.02 -14.06
C GLY A 84 -5.44 -0.60 -15.46
N LEU A 85 -4.42 -1.45 -15.66
CA LEU A 85 -4.13 -2.10 -16.93
C LEU A 85 -4.12 -3.64 -16.81
N PRO A 86 -4.62 -4.40 -17.82
CA PRO A 86 -4.72 -5.87 -17.76
C PRO A 86 -3.41 -6.63 -17.50
N VAL A 87 -2.26 -5.98 -17.72
CA VAL A 87 -0.94 -6.58 -17.48
C VAL A 87 -0.61 -6.70 -15.99
N PHE A 88 -1.28 -5.92 -15.13
CA PHE A 88 -1.04 -5.92 -13.69
C PHE A 88 -1.91 -6.97 -13.01
N VAL A 89 -1.34 -8.15 -12.85
CA VAL A 89 -1.90 -9.27 -12.08
C VAL A 89 -0.89 -9.64 -11.02
N HIS A 90 -1.24 -9.45 -9.74
CA HIS A 90 -0.34 -9.69 -8.62
C HIS A 90 -0.44 -11.15 -8.14
N PRO A 91 0.69 -11.83 -7.92
CA PRO A 91 0.72 -13.17 -7.36
C PRO A 91 0.28 -13.17 -5.89
N SER A 92 0.28 -14.35 -5.28
CA SER A 92 0.03 -14.48 -3.85
C SER A 92 1.13 -13.81 -3.03
N ASP A 93 0.75 -12.95 -2.09
CA ASP A 93 1.69 -12.31 -1.16
C ASP A 93 2.34 -13.32 -0.21
N VAL A 94 1.63 -14.41 0.11
CA VAL A 94 2.18 -15.56 0.84
C VAL A 94 3.30 -16.24 0.02
N GLU A 95 3.12 -16.44 -1.28
CA GLU A 95 4.15 -17.03 -2.15
C GLU A 95 5.36 -16.11 -2.30
N GLU A 96 5.15 -14.80 -2.43
CA GLU A 96 6.25 -13.82 -2.49
C GLU A 96 7.05 -13.78 -1.19
N ILE A 97 6.39 -13.89 -0.03
CA ILE A 97 7.08 -13.97 1.26
C ILE A 97 7.78 -15.31 1.43
N ALA A 98 7.21 -16.41 0.93
CA ALA A 98 7.90 -17.70 0.90
C ALA A 98 9.19 -17.64 0.05
N ARG A 99 9.20 -16.89 -1.06
CA ARG A 99 10.43 -16.62 -1.84
C ARG A 99 11.46 -15.84 -1.04
N LEU A 100 11.05 -14.85 -0.25
CA LEU A 100 11.95 -14.12 0.66
C LEU A 100 12.56 -15.05 1.72
N VAL A 101 11.73 -15.85 2.40
CA VAL A 101 12.18 -16.83 3.41
C VAL A 101 13.13 -17.86 2.80
N HIS A 102 12.83 -18.34 1.58
CA HIS A 102 13.71 -19.25 0.86
C HIS A 102 15.08 -18.61 0.56
N SER A 103 15.09 -17.35 0.11
CA SER A 103 16.34 -16.62 -0.15
C SER A 103 17.17 -16.42 1.13
N LEU A 104 16.52 -16.14 2.26
CA LEU A 104 17.19 -16.06 3.57
C LEU A 104 17.89 -17.36 3.96
N ALA A 105 17.28 -18.52 3.64
CA ALA A 105 17.89 -19.82 3.89
C ALA A 105 19.05 -20.14 2.92
N GLN A 106 19.00 -19.60 1.70
CA GLN A 106 20.06 -19.79 0.69
C GLN A 106 21.31 -18.94 0.96
N PHE A 107 21.13 -17.76 1.54
CA PHE A 107 22.22 -16.80 1.80
C PHE A 107 22.29 -16.42 3.30
N PRO A 108 22.57 -17.38 4.20
CA PRO A 108 22.55 -17.15 5.65
C PRO A 108 23.61 -16.16 6.13
N GLU A 109 24.62 -15.85 5.31
CA GLU A 109 25.67 -14.87 5.58
C GLU A 109 25.33 -13.44 5.13
N ARG A 110 24.31 -13.27 4.26
CA ARG A 110 23.92 -11.98 3.68
C ARG A 110 22.68 -11.43 4.40
N ALA A 111 22.66 -10.13 4.65
CA ALA A 111 21.47 -9.45 5.15
C ALA A 111 20.46 -9.26 4.01
N HIS A 112 19.16 -9.39 4.28
CA HIS A 112 18.12 -9.06 3.30
C HIS A 112 17.56 -7.68 3.60
N LEU A 113 17.93 -6.70 2.75
CA LEU A 113 17.40 -5.34 2.83
C LEU A 113 16.10 -5.28 2.02
N VAL A 114 14.97 -5.28 2.71
CA VAL A 114 13.64 -5.24 2.10
C VAL A 114 13.12 -3.81 2.05
N GLY A 115 13.05 -3.28 0.83
CA GLY A 115 12.43 -1.99 0.54
C GLY A 115 10.93 -2.05 0.73
N ALA A 116 10.37 -1.15 1.52
CA ALA A 116 8.94 -1.05 1.73
C ALA A 116 8.54 0.40 2.05
N TYR A 117 7.42 0.86 1.50
CA TYR A 117 6.84 2.15 1.89
C TYR A 117 6.54 2.17 3.39
N ALA A 118 6.81 3.31 4.02
CA ALA A 118 6.86 3.38 5.49
C ALA A 118 5.49 3.19 6.17
N LEU A 119 4.42 3.65 5.52
CA LEU A 119 3.04 3.42 5.94
C LEU A 119 2.45 2.26 5.12
N GLY A 120 1.81 1.30 5.78
CA GLY A 120 1.15 0.17 5.14
C GLY A 120 2.12 -0.95 4.81
N LYS A 121 2.90 -0.77 3.73
CA LYS A 121 3.69 -1.85 3.13
C LYS A 121 4.67 -2.47 4.11
N ALA A 122 5.42 -1.65 4.86
CA ALA A 122 6.39 -2.14 5.82
C ALA A 122 5.74 -3.02 6.88
N GLN A 123 4.63 -2.56 7.47
CA GLN A 123 3.91 -3.30 8.51
C GLN A 123 3.29 -4.59 7.96
N ARG A 124 2.76 -4.54 6.73
CA ARG A 124 2.22 -5.73 6.06
C ARG A 124 3.30 -6.78 5.80
N VAL A 125 4.46 -6.38 5.27
CA VAL A 125 5.60 -7.29 5.06
C VAL A 125 6.05 -7.91 6.38
N ILE A 126 6.14 -7.12 7.47
CA ILE A 126 6.44 -7.64 8.81
C ILE A 126 5.45 -8.71 9.21
N ARG A 127 4.13 -8.42 9.13
CA ARG A 127 3.10 -9.38 9.52
C ARG A 127 3.09 -10.64 8.67
N LEU A 128 3.27 -10.52 7.35
CA LEU A 128 3.34 -11.70 6.49
C LEU A 128 4.57 -12.55 6.80
N LEU A 129 5.72 -11.94 7.12
CA LEU A 129 6.91 -12.68 7.61
C LEU A 129 6.60 -13.44 8.90
N ARG A 130 5.87 -12.84 9.85
CA ARG A 130 5.41 -13.54 11.06
C ARG A 130 4.49 -14.71 10.73
N GLU A 131 3.52 -14.51 9.85
CA GLU A 131 2.61 -15.58 9.41
C GLU A 131 3.36 -16.72 8.69
N ALA A 132 4.48 -16.42 8.04
CA ALA A 132 5.39 -17.39 7.44
C ALA A 132 6.36 -18.07 8.45
N GLY A 133 6.24 -17.79 9.75
CA GLY A 133 7.05 -18.40 10.82
C GLY A 133 8.40 -17.73 11.07
N TRP A 134 8.61 -16.49 10.59
CA TRP A 134 9.80 -15.72 10.96
C TRP A 134 9.64 -15.12 12.35
N ASP A 135 10.05 -15.85 13.39
CA ASP A 135 9.95 -15.39 14.79
C ASP A 135 11.17 -14.59 15.27
N ARG A 136 12.26 -14.59 14.49
CA ARG A 136 13.47 -13.81 14.78
C ARG A 136 13.19 -12.31 14.74
N THR A 137 14.00 -11.53 15.45
CA THR A 137 13.90 -10.07 15.44
C THR A 137 14.01 -9.54 14.01
N ILE A 138 13.11 -8.63 13.63
CA ILE A 138 13.21 -7.91 12.35
C ILE A 138 13.83 -6.56 12.63
N HIS A 139 14.89 -6.23 11.89
CA HIS A 139 15.56 -4.95 12.02
C HIS A 139 14.87 -3.90 11.15
N VAL A 140 14.73 -2.69 11.66
CA VAL A 140 14.01 -1.62 10.95
C VAL A 140 14.83 -0.35 10.87
N HIS A 141 14.70 0.36 9.75
CA HIS A 141 15.20 1.72 9.61
C HIS A 141 14.43 2.68 10.53
N GLY A 142 15.09 3.68 11.12
CA GLY A 142 14.48 4.62 12.07
C GLY A 142 13.24 5.35 11.54
N ALA A 143 13.19 5.60 10.22
CA ALA A 143 12.02 6.18 9.54
C ALA A 143 10.73 5.34 9.67
N LEU A 144 10.82 4.05 10.03
CA LEU A 144 9.67 3.18 10.21
C LEU A 144 9.19 3.12 11.67
N GLU A 145 10.01 3.56 12.63
CA GLU A 145 9.77 3.31 14.06
C GLU A 145 8.46 3.93 14.56
N ARG A 146 8.19 5.18 14.18
CA ARG A 146 6.97 5.89 14.60
C ARG A 146 5.71 5.21 14.08
N LEU A 147 5.70 4.82 12.81
CA LEU A 147 4.55 4.15 12.19
C LEU A 147 4.38 2.72 12.68
N ASN A 148 5.47 1.98 12.91
CA ASN A 148 5.39 0.66 13.55
C ASN A 148 4.79 0.75 14.95
N ARG A 149 5.22 1.74 15.74
CA ARG A 149 4.66 2.00 17.08
C ARG A 149 3.18 2.36 17.02
N LEU A 150 2.77 3.18 16.06
CA LEU A 150 1.35 3.48 15.83
C LEU A 150 0.55 2.20 15.60
N TYR A 151 1.01 1.32 14.71
CA TYR A 151 0.32 0.05 14.44
C TYR A 151 0.23 -0.84 15.68
N GLN A 152 1.31 -0.94 16.47
CA GLN A 152 1.30 -1.68 17.73
C GLN A 152 0.32 -1.09 18.76
N ASN A 153 0.24 0.24 18.87
CA ASN A 153 -0.71 0.91 19.76
C ASN A 153 -2.16 0.67 19.35
N GLU A 154 -2.42 0.50 18.04
CA GLU A 154 -3.73 0.13 17.48
C GLU A 154 -3.98 -1.40 17.50
N GLY A 155 -3.15 -2.16 18.22
CA GLY A 155 -3.36 -3.59 18.48
C GLY A 155 -2.80 -4.55 17.43
N ILE A 156 -2.02 -4.07 16.45
CA ILE A 156 -1.38 -4.92 15.46
C ILE A 156 -0.05 -5.47 16.00
N ASP A 157 0.03 -6.78 16.23
CA ASP A 157 1.24 -7.43 16.74
C ASP A 157 2.30 -7.61 15.64
N LEU A 158 3.27 -6.70 15.61
CA LEU A 158 4.44 -6.75 14.73
C LEU A 158 5.58 -7.65 15.24
N GLY A 159 5.46 -8.21 16.45
CA GLY A 159 6.51 -8.99 17.11
C GLY A 159 7.76 -8.17 17.47
N SER A 160 8.89 -8.85 17.66
CA SER A 160 10.17 -8.22 18.03
C SER A 160 10.75 -7.40 16.88
N LEU A 161 10.86 -6.08 17.10
CA LEU A 161 11.51 -5.13 16.19
C LEU A 161 12.71 -4.48 16.88
N ALA A 162 13.81 -4.31 16.15
CA ALA A 162 15.01 -3.62 16.64
C ALA A 162 15.53 -2.60 15.61
N PRO A 163 16.18 -1.50 16.04
CA PRO A 163 16.81 -0.58 15.11
C PRO A 163 17.91 -1.26 14.27
N ALA A 164 18.03 -0.85 13.01
CA ALA A 164 19.13 -1.22 12.11
C ALA A 164 20.35 -0.27 12.23
N THR A 165 20.41 0.52 13.31
CA THR A 165 21.47 1.49 13.62
C THR A 165 22.23 1.07 14.87
N GLY A 166 23.50 1.48 15.00
CA GLY A 166 24.32 1.17 16.18
C GLY A 166 24.90 -0.25 16.21
N LEU A 167 24.71 -1.02 15.14
CA LEU A 167 25.29 -2.36 14.97
C LEU A 167 26.68 -2.27 14.33
N LYS A 168 27.55 -3.26 14.60
CA LYS A 168 28.84 -3.38 13.90
C LYS A 168 28.60 -3.57 12.39
N ALA A 169 29.51 -3.08 11.56
CA ALA A 169 29.43 -3.30 10.11
C ALA A 169 29.37 -4.81 9.81
N GLY A 170 28.43 -5.22 8.95
CA GLY A 170 28.19 -6.64 8.61
C GLY A 170 27.48 -7.49 9.67
N ALA A 171 26.98 -6.91 10.78
CA ALA A 171 26.43 -7.68 11.90
C ALA A 171 25.00 -8.26 11.72
N LEU A 172 24.53 -8.44 10.49
CA LEU A 172 23.14 -8.83 10.18
C LEU A 172 23.03 -9.89 9.06
N GLY A 173 24.07 -10.70 8.88
CA GLY A 173 24.00 -11.86 7.98
C GLY A 173 22.85 -12.78 8.35
N GLY A 174 22.02 -13.13 7.37
CA GLY A 174 20.86 -14.01 7.55
C GLY A 174 19.71 -13.37 8.34
N GLU A 175 19.72 -12.05 8.54
CA GLU A 175 18.64 -11.29 9.16
C GLU A 175 17.86 -10.46 8.13
N VAL A 176 16.62 -10.13 8.48
CA VAL A 176 15.76 -9.23 7.70
C VAL A 176 15.88 -7.81 8.22
N VAL A 177 16.11 -6.88 7.29
CA VAL A 177 16.10 -5.44 7.56
C VAL A 177 15.07 -4.77 6.66
N ILE A 178 14.12 -4.05 7.24
CA ILE A 178 13.10 -3.32 6.47
C ILE A 178 13.43 -1.83 6.50
N ALA A 179 13.42 -1.21 5.33
CA ALA A 179 13.74 0.20 5.16
C ALA A 179 12.90 0.85 4.06
N PRO A 180 12.71 2.18 4.09
CA PRO A 180 12.19 2.91 2.94
C PRO A 180 13.05 2.65 1.68
N PRO A 181 12.45 2.57 0.47
CA PRO A 181 13.19 2.28 -0.75
C PRO A 181 14.35 3.26 -1.01
N SER A 182 14.17 4.54 -0.65
CA SER A 182 15.22 5.57 -0.77
C SER A 182 16.44 5.28 0.11
N ALA A 183 16.25 4.72 1.31
CA ALA A 183 17.35 4.42 2.22
C ALA A 183 18.23 3.26 1.70
N ILE A 184 17.65 2.32 0.96
CA ILE A 184 18.37 1.18 0.37
C ILE A 184 19.33 1.63 -0.73
N GLN A 185 19.03 2.73 -1.41
CA GLN A 185 19.86 3.28 -2.47
C GLN A 185 20.95 4.23 -1.97
N ASP A 186 20.86 4.69 -0.72
CA ASP A 186 21.75 5.70 -0.16
C ASP A 186 22.94 5.09 0.64
N ARG A 187 23.82 5.96 1.15
CA ARG A 187 24.99 5.62 1.98
C ARG A 187 24.62 4.75 3.18
N TRP A 188 23.39 4.84 3.69
CA TRP A 188 22.90 3.99 4.77
C TRP A 188 23.12 2.51 4.45
N ALA A 189 22.84 2.05 3.23
CA ALA A 189 22.94 0.65 2.84
C ALA A 189 24.39 0.13 2.79
N ARG A 190 25.39 1.01 2.67
CA ARG A 190 26.82 0.64 2.59
C ARG A 190 27.37 0.03 3.89
N ARG A 191 26.63 0.12 5.00
CA ARG A 191 26.99 -0.50 6.29
C ARG A 191 26.81 -2.03 6.28
N PHE A 192 25.97 -2.53 5.38
CA PHE A 192 25.70 -3.95 5.23
C PHE A 192 26.73 -4.53 4.26
N ALA A 193 27.38 -5.62 4.67
CA ALA A 193 28.34 -6.32 3.83
C ALA A 193 27.55 -7.18 2.82
N ASP A 194 27.67 -6.85 1.54
CA ASP A 194 27.04 -7.56 0.41
C ASP A 194 25.57 -8.00 0.67
N PRO A 195 24.65 -7.07 0.95
CA PRO A 195 23.26 -7.41 1.23
C PRO A 195 22.54 -7.95 -0.01
N VAL A 196 21.55 -8.82 0.19
CA VAL A 196 20.53 -9.09 -0.83
C VAL A 196 19.54 -7.93 -0.83
N THR A 197 19.48 -7.18 -1.92
CA THR A 197 18.50 -6.10 -2.07
C THR A 197 17.15 -6.64 -2.54
N ALA A 198 16.11 -6.44 -1.74
CA ALA A 198 14.74 -6.78 -2.08
C ALA A 198 13.87 -5.53 -2.11
N PHE A 199 12.78 -5.54 -2.88
CA PHE A 199 11.81 -4.44 -2.88
C PHE A 199 10.38 -4.99 -2.99
N ALA A 200 9.51 -4.64 -2.05
CA ALA A 200 8.11 -5.02 -2.00
C ALA A 200 7.21 -3.95 -2.64
N SER A 201 6.81 -4.17 -3.90
CA SER A 201 5.95 -3.25 -4.65
C SER A 201 5.19 -3.98 -5.76
N GLY A 202 3.94 -3.59 -6.04
CA GLY A 202 3.18 -4.14 -7.19
C GLY A 202 3.88 -3.92 -8.53
N TRP A 203 4.66 -2.83 -8.62
CA TRP A 203 5.48 -2.51 -9.79
C TRP A 203 6.64 -3.48 -10.06
N MET A 204 6.96 -4.38 -9.11
CA MET A 204 8.04 -5.37 -9.28
C MET A 204 7.70 -6.48 -10.28
N GLY A 205 6.46 -6.56 -10.76
CA GLY A 205 6.12 -7.37 -11.94
C GLY A 205 6.78 -6.87 -13.24
N VAL A 206 7.19 -5.59 -13.29
CA VAL A 206 7.82 -4.99 -14.47
C VAL A 206 9.34 -5.18 -14.40
N LYS A 207 9.87 -6.14 -15.16
CA LYS A 207 11.32 -6.50 -15.16
C LYS A 207 12.26 -5.30 -15.32
N ALA A 208 11.91 -4.34 -16.18
CA ALA A 208 12.70 -3.14 -16.40
C ALA A 208 12.87 -2.30 -15.12
N ARG A 209 11.80 -2.17 -14.31
CA ARG A 209 11.80 -1.41 -13.05
C ARG A 209 12.67 -2.08 -11.99
N ALA A 210 12.59 -3.41 -11.86
CA ALA A 210 13.44 -4.17 -10.95
C ALA A 210 14.93 -3.98 -11.28
N ARG A 211 15.29 -4.09 -12.56
CA ARG A 211 16.67 -3.89 -13.03
C ARG A 211 17.16 -2.46 -12.79
N GLN A 212 16.35 -1.45 -13.13
CA GLN A 212 16.71 -0.04 -12.95
C GLN A 212 16.99 0.30 -11.49
N ARG A 213 16.28 -0.33 -10.54
CA ARG A 213 16.45 -0.12 -9.11
C ARG A 213 17.52 -0.99 -8.46
N GLY A 214 18.22 -1.84 -9.22
CA GLY A 214 19.27 -2.73 -8.70
C GLY A 214 18.73 -3.73 -7.68
N VAL A 215 17.48 -4.16 -7.83
CA VAL A 215 16.82 -5.09 -6.91
C VAL A 215 17.18 -6.53 -7.32
N GLU A 216 17.89 -7.24 -6.45
CA GLU A 216 18.21 -8.66 -6.64
C GLU A 216 16.98 -9.56 -6.45
N LEU A 217 16.14 -9.24 -5.46
CA LEU A 217 14.92 -9.99 -5.14
C LEU A 217 13.67 -9.13 -5.26
N PRO A 218 13.08 -9.02 -6.47
CA PRO A 218 11.80 -8.32 -6.65
C PRO A 218 10.65 -9.11 -5.99
N LEU A 219 9.91 -8.43 -5.11
CA LEU A 219 8.74 -8.97 -4.41
C LEU A 219 7.48 -8.24 -4.87
N VAL A 220 6.58 -8.94 -5.56
CA VAL A 220 5.34 -8.38 -6.11
C VAL A 220 4.24 -8.36 -5.03
N ILE A 221 4.43 -7.50 -4.05
CA ILE A 221 3.48 -7.26 -2.96
C ILE A 221 2.97 -5.84 -3.12
N SER A 222 1.67 -5.65 -3.36
CA SER A 222 1.03 -4.34 -3.54
C SER A 222 -0.03 -4.07 -2.49
N ASP A 223 -0.16 -2.82 -2.04
CA ASP A 223 -1.26 -2.39 -1.16
C ASP A 223 -2.47 -1.85 -1.92
N HIS A 224 -2.46 -1.94 -3.24
CA HIS A 224 -3.54 -1.50 -4.13
C HIS A 224 -4.13 -2.70 -4.87
N ALA A 225 -5.40 -2.57 -5.27
CA ALA A 225 -6.10 -3.53 -6.10
C ALA A 225 -5.39 -3.68 -7.45
N ASP A 226 -5.13 -4.93 -7.85
CA ASP A 226 -4.69 -5.24 -9.20
C ASP A 226 -5.85 -5.25 -10.20
N TRP A 227 -5.56 -5.49 -11.48
CA TRP A 227 -6.59 -5.48 -12.51
C TRP A 227 -7.77 -6.43 -12.21
N PRO A 228 -7.55 -7.73 -11.90
CA PRO A 228 -8.62 -8.62 -11.47
C PRO A 228 -9.43 -8.09 -10.26
N GLU A 229 -8.77 -7.56 -9.24
CA GLU A 229 -9.43 -7.03 -8.04
C GLU A 229 -10.28 -5.77 -8.35
N LEU A 230 -9.79 -4.87 -9.21
CA LEU A 230 -10.55 -3.71 -9.71
C LEU A 230 -11.82 -4.18 -10.44
N ILE A 231 -11.68 -5.09 -11.41
CA ILE A 231 -12.82 -5.63 -12.16
C ILE A 231 -13.81 -6.34 -11.24
N GLN A 232 -13.33 -7.16 -10.31
CA GLN A 232 -14.17 -7.83 -9.32
C GLN A 232 -14.97 -6.84 -8.49
N THR A 233 -14.37 -5.70 -8.12
CA THR A 233 -15.04 -4.61 -7.40
C THR A 233 -16.19 -4.06 -8.24
N PHE A 234 -15.93 -3.70 -9.49
CA PHE A 234 -16.94 -3.09 -10.35
C PHE A 234 -18.11 -4.04 -10.64
N GLU A 235 -17.82 -5.34 -10.85
CA GLU A 235 -18.85 -6.35 -11.08
C GLU A 235 -19.70 -6.63 -9.82
N GLU A 236 -19.10 -6.60 -8.63
CA GLU A 236 -19.84 -6.83 -7.37
C GLU A 236 -20.67 -5.62 -6.93
N LEU A 237 -20.11 -4.41 -7.05
CA LEU A 237 -20.81 -3.19 -6.66
C LEU A 237 -21.92 -2.83 -7.66
N ALA A 238 -21.73 -3.19 -8.93
CA ALA A 238 -22.63 -2.91 -10.05
C ALA A 238 -23.18 -1.47 -10.05
N PRO A 239 -22.33 -0.44 -10.00
CA PRO A 239 -22.78 0.95 -9.98
C PRO A 239 -23.37 1.36 -11.35
N GLU A 240 -24.18 2.42 -11.35
CA GLU A 240 -24.69 3.01 -12.59
C GLU A 240 -23.58 3.72 -13.38
N GLU A 241 -22.61 4.33 -12.67
CA GLU A 241 -21.44 4.97 -13.25
C GLU A 241 -20.16 4.69 -12.46
N ILE A 242 -19.03 4.60 -13.18
CA ILE A 242 -17.68 4.49 -12.61
C ILE A 242 -16.87 5.71 -12.98
N TRP A 243 -16.32 6.42 -12.00
CA TRP A 243 -15.42 7.55 -12.23
C TRP A 243 -14.01 7.14 -11.84
N ILE A 244 -13.06 7.27 -12.75
CA ILE A 244 -11.71 6.70 -12.60
C ILE A 244 -10.72 7.84 -12.34
N THR A 245 -9.86 7.69 -11.33
CA THR A 245 -8.79 8.64 -10.97
C THR A 245 -7.57 7.91 -10.44
N HIS A 246 -6.51 8.63 -10.08
CA HIS A 246 -5.30 8.08 -9.43
C HIS A 246 -4.71 6.89 -10.20
N GLY A 247 -4.28 7.14 -11.44
CA GLY A 247 -3.59 6.16 -12.27
C GLY A 247 -4.07 6.19 -13.73
N ARG A 248 -3.66 5.18 -14.51
CA ARG A 248 -3.97 5.12 -15.95
C ARG A 248 -5.40 4.65 -16.19
N GLU A 249 -6.25 5.54 -16.69
CA GLU A 249 -7.68 5.26 -16.85
C GLU A 249 -8.03 4.44 -18.10
N GLU A 250 -7.16 4.37 -19.12
CA GLU A 250 -7.56 3.92 -20.46
C GLU A 250 -7.98 2.45 -20.49
N GLY A 251 -7.31 1.61 -19.69
CA GLY A 251 -7.66 0.20 -19.56
C GLY A 251 -9.06 0.00 -19.00
N LEU A 252 -9.36 0.67 -17.89
CA LEU A 252 -10.65 0.55 -17.19
C LEU A 252 -11.79 1.19 -17.99
N LEU A 253 -11.54 2.32 -18.67
CA LEU A 253 -12.51 2.92 -19.60
C LEU A 253 -12.87 1.95 -20.73
N ARG A 254 -11.86 1.30 -21.32
CA ARG A 254 -12.08 0.31 -22.39
C ARG A 254 -12.85 -0.90 -21.87
N TRP A 255 -12.55 -1.38 -20.66
CA TRP A 255 -13.31 -2.47 -20.04
C TRP A 255 -14.78 -2.08 -19.81
N ALA A 256 -15.05 -0.88 -19.31
CA ALA A 256 -16.40 -0.41 -19.04
C ALA A 256 -17.23 -0.30 -20.32
N GLU A 257 -16.65 0.24 -21.40
CA GLU A 257 -17.26 0.27 -22.74
C GLU A 257 -17.68 -1.13 -23.21
N LEU A 258 -16.79 -2.12 -23.09
CA LEU A 258 -17.05 -3.51 -23.50
C LEU A 258 -18.14 -4.19 -22.65
N LYS A 259 -18.30 -3.78 -21.39
CA LYS A 259 -19.33 -4.29 -20.47
C LYS A 259 -20.64 -3.51 -20.53
N GLY A 260 -20.70 -2.41 -21.28
CA GLY A 260 -21.86 -1.53 -21.33
C GLY A 260 -22.09 -0.73 -20.04
N VAL A 261 -21.04 -0.52 -19.24
CA VAL A 261 -21.08 0.28 -18.00
C VAL A 261 -20.65 1.70 -18.34
N LYS A 262 -21.36 2.70 -17.83
CA LYS A 262 -20.96 4.10 -17.99
C LYS A 262 -19.70 4.35 -17.17
N ALA A 263 -18.65 4.86 -17.80
CA ALA A 263 -17.44 5.26 -17.09
C ALA A 263 -16.83 6.55 -17.67
N ARG A 264 -16.12 7.29 -16.83
CA ARG A 264 -15.39 8.49 -17.24
C ARG A 264 -14.13 8.71 -16.39
N ALA A 265 -13.13 9.34 -16.99
CA ALA A 265 -11.98 9.85 -16.27
C ALA A 265 -12.41 11.04 -15.40
N LEU A 266 -11.97 11.05 -14.15
CA LEU A 266 -12.13 12.17 -13.22
C LEU A 266 -10.79 12.90 -13.12
N ARG A 267 -10.62 13.90 -13.98
CA ARG A 267 -9.46 14.79 -13.91
C ARG A 267 -9.67 15.80 -12.80
N LEU A 268 -8.93 15.66 -11.69
CA LEU A 268 -8.97 16.58 -10.57
C LEU A 268 -8.10 17.80 -10.90
N VAL A 269 -8.74 18.96 -11.15
CA VAL A 269 -8.01 20.20 -11.45
C VAL A 269 -7.11 20.58 -10.27
N GLY A 270 -5.79 20.64 -10.50
CA GLY A 270 -4.79 21.00 -9.49
C GLY A 270 -4.13 19.81 -8.77
N TYR A 271 -4.49 18.57 -9.11
CA TYR A 271 -3.78 17.35 -8.75
C TYR A 271 -3.32 16.71 -10.05
N ASP A 272 -2.15 17.10 -10.56
CA ASP A 272 -1.57 16.44 -11.72
C ASP A 272 -1.20 15.00 -11.31
N GLU A 273 -1.66 14.02 -12.08
CA GLU A 273 -1.53 12.58 -11.80
C GLU A 273 -0.08 12.05 -11.91
N ASP A 274 0.89 12.95 -12.09
CA ASP A 274 2.32 12.65 -12.16
C ASP A 274 2.95 12.37 -10.78
N ASP A 275 2.20 12.51 -9.68
CA ASP A 275 2.75 12.38 -8.33
C ASP A 275 3.11 10.94 -7.89
N GLU A 276 2.62 9.90 -8.58
CA GLU A 276 3.14 8.54 -8.34
C GLU A 276 4.48 8.27 -9.03
N GLU A 277 4.84 9.04 -10.09
CA GLU A 277 6.20 9.02 -10.63
C GLU A 277 7.18 9.76 -9.69
N THR A 278 6.72 10.78 -8.96
CA THR A 278 7.57 11.62 -8.08
C THR A 278 7.67 11.15 -6.63
N LEU A 279 6.77 10.31 -6.11
CA LEU A 279 6.92 9.67 -4.78
C LEU A 279 8.13 8.72 -4.67
N GLY A 280 8.87 8.53 -5.77
CA GLY A 280 10.14 7.83 -5.83
C GLY A 280 11.38 8.70 -6.07
N GLU A 281 11.25 10.01 -6.28
CA GLU A 281 12.39 10.92 -6.45
C GLU A 281 12.56 11.79 -5.20
N PRO A 282 13.77 11.87 -4.61
CA PRO A 282 13.99 12.84 -3.55
C PRO A 282 13.81 14.25 -4.12
N ALA A 283 13.04 15.08 -3.42
CA ALA A 283 13.10 16.53 -3.62
C ALA A 283 14.56 16.96 -3.45
N MET A 284 15.19 17.33 -4.56
CA MET A 284 16.53 17.89 -4.57
C MET A 284 16.50 19.22 -3.83
N ALA A 285 17.13 19.26 -2.67
CA ALA A 285 17.64 20.47 -2.04
C ALA A 285 19.15 20.30 -1.83
#